data_AF-A0A346PNA8-F1
#
_entry.id   AF-A0A346PNA8-F1
#
_cell.length_a   1.000
_cell.length_b   1.000
_cell.length_c   1.000
_cell.angle_alpha   90.00
_cell.angle_beta   90.00
_cell.angle_gamma   90.00
#
_symmetry.space_group_name_H-M   'P 1'
#
loop_
_entity.id
_entity.type
_entity.pdbx_description
1 polymer ?
#
loop_
_entity_poly.entity_id
_entity_poly.type
_entity_poly.pdbx_seq_one_letter_code
_entity_poly.pdbx_strand_id
1 'polypeptide(L)'
;MGTYKSGQFVNRTMPSDRDRWNDRYQDPSFDLPDDPIPELERRIETLPEGRALDVATGTGRNALFLAANGYAVDAIDVSDVALEQARQRADQRALDVNWRRADLAETDLETDRYDVITVAFFAALEHLPALKEALAPGGVLVYEHHLRSSDQIEVGPSSDRHRYRSNDLLRACLDLTILSYEERRRSVIDGTAAVATLVARNSHGGVQSYPLLAEPDE
;
A
#
# COMPACT_ATOMS: atom_id res chain seq x y z
N MET A 1 -24.27 -58.21 2.09
CA MET A 1 -25.36 -57.30 1.71
C MET A 1 -25.20 -56.01 2.49
N GLY A 2 -25.05 -54.86 1.82
CA GLY A 2 -25.05 -53.49 2.40
C GLY A 2 -23.69 -52.93 2.87
N THR A 3 -22.75 -52.56 2.00
CA THR A 3 -22.51 -51.22 1.39
C THR A 3 -22.20 -50.07 2.35
N TYR A 4 -20.91 -49.71 2.40
CA TYR A 4 -20.40 -48.40 2.84
C TYR A 4 -21.02 -47.28 2.00
N LYS A 5 -21.57 -46.24 2.64
CA LYS A 5 -21.79 -44.95 1.99
C LYS A 5 -20.60 -44.04 2.30
N SER A 6 -19.75 -43.87 1.29
CA SER A 6 -18.73 -42.83 1.24
C SER A 6 -19.42 -41.45 1.30
N GLY A 7 -19.19 -40.71 2.38
CA GLY A 7 -19.52 -39.29 2.43
C GLY A 7 -18.68 -38.54 1.42
N GLN A 8 -19.32 -37.83 0.49
CA GLN A 8 -18.66 -36.86 -0.36
C GLN A 8 -18.12 -35.74 0.51
N PHE A 9 -16.80 -35.68 0.69
CA PHE A 9 -16.14 -34.47 1.12
C PHE A 9 -16.26 -33.45 -0.01
N VAL A 10 -17.19 -32.51 0.12
CA VAL A 10 -17.15 -31.29 -0.66
C VAL A 10 -15.89 -30.54 -0.24
N ASN A 11 -14.85 -30.64 -1.07
CA ASN A 11 -13.62 -29.89 -0.92
C ASN A 11 -13.97 -28.42 -1.22
N ARG A 12 -14.33 -27.66 -0.18
CA ARG A 12 -14.61 -26.23 -0.32
C ARG A 12 -13.27 -25.52 -0.49
N THR A 13 -12.82 -25.37 -1.73
CA THR A 13 -11.66 -24.55 -2.08
C THR A 13 -11.89 -23.15 -1.50
N MET A 14 -10.96 -22.69 -0.66
CA MET A 14 -11.01 -21.32 -0.14
C MET A 14 -10.92 -20.34 -1.32
N PRO A 15 -11.72 -19.26 -1.34
CA PRO A 15 -11.65 -18.26 -2.41
C PRO A 15 -10.23 -17.71 -2.53
N SER A 16 -9.78 -17.45 -3.76
CA SER A 16 -8.50 -16.79 -3.99
C SER A 16 -8.51 -15.36 -3.43
N ASP A 17 -7.34 -14.77 -3.22
CA ASP A 17 -7.27 -13.37 -2.78
C ASP A 17 -7.90 -12.42 -3.80
N ARG A 18 -7.78 -12.73 -5.10
CA ARG A 18 -8.47 -12.03 -6.19
C ARG A 18 -9.99 -12.08 -6.02
N ASP A 19 -10.57 -13.26 -5.83
CA ASP A 19 -12.04 -13.39 -5.70
C ASP A 19 -12.53 -12.62 -4.47
N ARG A 20 -11.83 -12.76 -3.34
CA ARG A 20 -12.14 -12.05 -2.10
C ARG A 20 -12.12 -10.53 -2.28
N TRP A 21 -11.13 -9.99 -2.97
CA TRP A 21 -11.02 -8.55 -3.18
C TRP A 21 -11.98 -8.05 -4.27
N ASN A 22 -12.22 -8.81 -5.33
CA ASN A 22 -13.26 -8.48 -6.31
C ASN A 22 -14.63 -8.34 -5.63
N ASP A 23 -15.03 -9.32 -4.81
CA ASP A 23 -16.29 -9.28 -4.05
C ASP A 23 -16.34 -8.04 -3.15
N ARG A 24 -15.23 -7.71 -2.49
CA ARG A 24 -15.14 -6.55 -1.60
C ARG A 24 -15.28 -5.22 -2.34
N TYR A 25 -14.64 -5.05 -3.49
CA TYR A 25 -14.74 -3.84 -4.32
C TYR A 25 -16.08 -3.71 -5.08
N GLN A 26 -16.85 -4.80 -5.20
CA GLN A 26 -18.21 -4.77 -5.73
C GLN A 26 -19.24 -4.32 -4.70
N ASP A 27 -18.95 -4.45 -3.40
CA ASP A 27 -19.82 -4.00 -2.33
C ASP A 27 -19.86 -2.46 -2.28
N PRO A 28 -21.01 -1.81 -2.54
CA PRO A 28 -21.10 -0.35 -2.52
C PRO A 28 -20.87 0.26 -1.15
N SER A 29 -20.92 -0.53 -0.08
CA SER A 29 -20.60 -0.08 1.29
C SER A 29 -19.10 -0.09 1.59
N PHE A 30 -18.29 -0.70 0.72
CA PHE A 30 -16.85 -0.67 0.87
C PHE A 30 -16.29 0.63 0.30
N ASP A 31 -16.23 1.64 1.17
CA ASP A 31 -15.64 2.93 0.86
C ASP A 31 -14.20 3.01 1.35
N LEU A 32 -13.33 3.64 0.55
CA LEU A 32 -11.92 3.85 0.85
C LEU A 32 -11.59 5.33 0.69
N PRO A 33 -10.62 5.86 1.46
CA PRO A 33 -10.20 7.25 1.30
C PRO A 33 -9.74 7.54 -0.13
N ASP A 34 -10.20 8.65 -0.70
CA ASP A 34 -9.78 9.14 -2.01
C ASP A 34 -8.48 9.97 -1.96
N ASP A 35 -8.16 10.54 -0.80
CA ASP A 35 -6.93 11.29 -0.58
C ASP A 35 -5.72 10.35 -0.48
N PRO A 36 -4.53 10.77 -0.97
CA PRO A 36 -3.30 9.98 -0.86
C PRO A 36 -2.89 9.74 0.60
N ILE A 37 -1.83 8.95 0.82
CA ILE A 37 -1.16 8.93 2.13
C ILE A 37 -0.74 10.38 2.49
N PRO A 38 -1.07 10.92 3.69
CA PRO A 38 -0.73 12.31 4.02
C PRO A 38 0.76 12.63 3.91
N GLU A 39 1.62 11.67 4.29
CA GLU A 39 3.08 11.81 4.12
C GLU A 39 3.54 11.83 2.67
N LEU A 40 2.79 11.21 1.75
CA LEU A 40 3.07 11.28 0.33
C LEU A 40 2.80 12.69 -0.19
N GLU A 41 1.63 13.23 0.14
CA GLU A 41 1.22 14.58 -0.25
C GLU A 41 2.16 15.64 0.30
N ARG A 42 2.44 15.60 1.61
CA ARG A 42 3.35 16.54 2.27
C ARG A 42 4.75 16.61 1.64
N ARG A 43 5.19 15.51 1.02
CA ARG A 43 6.56 15.36 0.52
C ARG A 43 6.67 15.47 -0.98
N ILE A 44 5.58 15.66 -1.72
CA ILE A 44 5.56 15.52 -3.18
C ILE A 44 6.65 16.36 -3.88
N GLU A 45 6.91 17.57 -3.38
CA GLU A 45 7.96 18.48 -3.91
C GLU A 45 9.39 18.08 -3.55
N THR A 46 9.57 17.13 -2.62
CA THR A 46 10.86 16.69 -2.09
C THR A 46 11.19 15.24 -2.42
N LEU A 47 10.25 14.51 -3.01
CA LEU A 47 10.45 13.17 -3.51
C LEU A 47 11.29 13.21 -4.79
N PRO A 48 12.07 12.15 -5.08
CA PRO A 48 12.76 12.04 -6.35
C PRO A 48 11.74 11.93 -7.50
N GLU A 49 11.90 12.77 -8.53
CA GLU A 49 11.10 12.66 -9.75
C GLU A 49 11.44 11.37 -10.52
N GLY A 50 10.48 10.84 -11.26
CA GLY A 50 10.71 9.74 -12.18
C GLY A 50 9.59 8.71 -12.19
N ARG A 51 9.91 7.45 -11.96
CA ARG A 51 8.97 6.33 -12.03
C ARG A 51 8.49 5.92 -10.64
N ALA A 52 7.18 5.74 -10.50
CA ALA A 52 6.57 5.28 -9.26
C ALA A 52 5.89 3.92 -9.39
N LEU A 53 5.86 3.14 -8.30
CA LEU A 53 5.06 1.93 -8.14
C LEU A 53 4.05 2.10 -7.01
N ASP A 54 2.76 1.93 -7.28
CA ASP A 54 1.73 1.83 -6.24
C ASP A 54 1.28 0.36 -6.08
N VAL A 55 1.57 -0.21 -4.91
CA VAL A 55 1.34 -1.62 -4.60
C VAL A 55 0.02 -1.81 -3.88
N ALA A 56 -0.77 -2.78 -4.34
CA ALA A 56 -2.15 -2.98 -3.89
C ALA A 56 -2.93 -1.67 -3.99
N THR A 57 -2.88 -1.09 -5.20
CA THR A 57 -3.32 0.28 -5.50
C THR A 57 -4.81 0.52 -5.24
N GLY A 58 -5.61 -0.55 -5.21
CA GLY A 58 -7.06 -0.46 -5.09
C GLY A 58 -7.67 0.40 -6.18
N THR A 59 -8.41 1.43 -5.79
CA THR A 59 -9.02 2.42 -6.69
C THR A 59 -8.08 3.57 -7.08
N GLY A 60 -6.79 3.48 -6.73
CA GLY A 60 -5.74 4.31 -7.29
C GLY A 60 -5.43 5.61 -6.55
N ARG A 61 -5.80 5.79 -5.27
CA ARG A 61 -5.64 7.08 -4.57
C ARG A 61 -4.21 7.64 -4.63
N ASN A 62 -3.19 6.80 -4.44
CA ASN A 62 -1.79 7.23 -4.50
C ASN A 62 -1.29 7.27 -5.96
N ALA A 63 -1.60 6.26 -6.76
CA ALA A 63 -1.24 6.20 -8.17
C ALA A 63 -1.70 7.43 -8.96
N LEU A 64 -2.97 7.83 -8.78
CA LEU A 64 -3.55 9.01 -9.43
C LEU A 64 -2.91 10.31 -8.92
N PHE A 65 -2.62 10.41 -7.62
CA PHE A 65 -1.92 11.56 -7.06
C PHE A 65 -0.52 11.71 -7.65
N LEU A 66 0.25 10.62 -7.74
CA LEU A 66 1.58 10.62 -8.33
C LEU A 66 1.55 10.97 -9.82
N ALA A 67 0.61 10.38 -10.59
CA ALA A 67 0.46 10.69 -12.01
C ALA A 67 0.10 12.17 -12.24
N ALA A 68 -0.78 12.74 -11.41
CA ALA A 68 -1.11 14.16 -11.47
C ALA A 68 0.09 15.08 -11.17
N ASN A 69 1.10 14.57 -10.46
CA ASN A 69 2.34 15.26 -10.14
C ASN A 69 3.52 14.86 -11.06
N GLY A 70 3.22 14.30 -12.24
CA GLY A 70 4.20 14.11 -13.32
C GLY A 70 5.01 12.81 -13.25
N TYR A 71 4.69 11.90 -12.33
CA TYR A 71 5.36 10.60 -12.26
C TYR A 71 4.88 9.66 -13.36
N ALA A 72 5.79 8.83 -13.89
CA ALA A 72 5.40 7.66 -14.68
C ALA A 72 4.98 6.54 -13.73
N VAL A 73 3.69 6.22 -13.66
CA VAL A 73 3.16 5.34 -12.61
C VAL A 73 2.87 3.93 -13.14
N ASP A 74 3.47 2.93 -12.50
CA ASP A 74 3.03 1.54 -12.53
C ASP A 74 2.16 1.29 -11.29
N ALA A 75 0.98 0.69 -11.47
CA ALA A 75 0.05 0.44 -10.35
C ALA A 75 -0.46 -1.00 -10.41
N ILE A 76 -0.29 -1.75 -9.31
CA ILE A 76 -0.61 -3.17 -9.25
C ILE A 76 -1.70 -3.47 -8.21
N ASP A 77 -2.65 -4.32 -8.58
CA ASP A 77 -3.63 -4.92 -7.65
C ASP A 77 -4.04 -6.31 -8.15
N VAL A 78 -4.51 -7.17 -7.25
CA VAL A 78 -5.06 -8.49 -7.61
C VAL A 78 -6.49 -8.40 -8.12
N SER A 79 -7.22 -7.34 -7.72
CA SER A 79 -8.64 -7.11 -8.03
C SER A 79 -8.83 -6.47 -9.40
N ASP A 80 -9.50 -7.17 -10.31
CA ASP A 80 -9.91 -6.59 -11.60
C ASP A 80 -10.91 -5.45 -11.40
N VAL A 81 -11.79 -5.60 -10.40
CA VAL A 81 -12.86 -4.63 -10.12
C VAL A 81 -12.25 -3.32 -9.63
N ALA A 82 -11.24 -3.39 -8.76
CA ALA A 82 -10.55 -2.20 -8.26
C ALA A 82 -9.81 -1.49 -9.39
N LEU A 83 -9.08 -2.23 -10.22
CA LEU A 83 -8.34 -1.66 -11.35
C LEU A 83 -9.28 -1.05 -12.40
N GLU A 84 -10.45 -1.64 -12.64
CA GLU A 84 -11.46 -1.05 -13.53
C GLU A 84 -11.99 0.28 -12.98
N GLN A 85 -12.32 0.35 -11.68
CA GLN A 85 -12.72 1.60 -11.04
C GLN A 85 -11.58 2.64 -11.07
N ALA A 86 -10.33 2.22 -10.85
CA ALA A 86 -9.15 3.08 -10.92
C ALA A 86 -8.94 3.66 -12.32
N ARG A 87 -9.09 2.84 -13.37
CA ARG A 87 -9.04 3.30 -14.78
C ARG A 87 -10.10 4.36 -15.07
N GLN A 88 -11.34 4.13 -14.65
CA GLN A 88 -12.42 5.10 -14.85
C GLN A 88 -12.13 6.43 -14.15
N ARG A 89 -11.56 6.39 -12.93
CA ARG A 89 -11.12 7.58 -12.21
C ARG A 89 -9.95 8.29 -12.91
N ALA A 90 -9.01 7.54 -13.49
CA ALA A 90 -7.90 8.08 -14.28
C ALA A 90 -8.39 8.80 -15.54
N ASP A 91 -9.29 8.16 -16.29
CA ASP A 91 -9.88 8.69 -17.53
C ASP A 91 -10.63 10.01 -17.26
N GLN A 92 -11.39 10.08 -16.17
CA GLN A 92 -12.10 11.30 -15.75
C GLN A 92 -11.15 12.48 -15.47
N ARG A 93 -9.89 12.20 -15.10
CA ARG A 93 -8.86 13.19 -14.77
C ARG A 93 -7.83 13.36 -15.90
N ALA A 94 -7.98 12.63 -17.02
CA ALA A 94 -7.03 12.56 -18.12
C ALA A 94 -5.59 12.20 -17.66
N LEU A 95 -5.48 11.26 -16.72
CA LEU A 95 -4.19 10.79 -16.19
C LEU A 95 -3.81 9.45 -16.82
N ASP A 96 -2.54 9.29 -17.18
CA ASP A 96 -1.99 8.04 -17.70
C ASP A 96 -1.29 7.27 -16.58
N VAL A 97 -1.73 6.02 -16.36
CA VAL A 97 -1.19 5.10 -15.35
C VAL A 97 -1.17 3.69 -15.95
N ASN A 98 -0.06 3.00 -15.77
CA ASN A 98 0.06 1.60 -16.20
C ASN A 98 -0.56 0.66 -15.16
N TRP A 99 -1.86 0.40 -15.31
CA TRP A 99 -2.64 -0.48 -14.44
C TRP A 99 -2.43 -1.96 -14.77
N ARG A 100 -1.83 -2.72 -13.85
CA ARG A 100 -1.49 -4.13 -14.03
C ARG A 100 -2.19 -4.99 -12.99
N ARG A 101 -2.95 -6.00 -13.45
CA ARG A 101 -3.42 -7.05 -12.55
C ARG A 101 -2.25 -7.96 -12.20
N ALA A 102 -1.82 -7.92 -10.94
CA ALA A 102 -0.68 -8.70 -10.48
C ALA A 102 -0.80 -9.00 -8.98
N ASP A 103 -0.35 -10.19 -8.60
CA ASP A 103 -0.10 -10.53 -7.20
C ASP A 103 1.35 -10.18 -6.88
N LEU A 104 1.59 -9.37 -5.84
CA LEU A 104 2.95 -9.00 -5.45
C LEU A 104 3.80 -10.25 -5.15
N ALA A 105 3.20 -11.31 -4.61
CA ALA A 105 3.91 -12.56 -4.31
C ALA A 105 4.43 -13.28 -5.55
N GLU A 106 3.82 -13.03 -6.72
CA GLU A 106 4.18 -13.64 -8.01
C GLU A 106 4.83 -12.64 -8.98
N THR A 107 4.97 -11.37 -8.56
CA THR A 107 5.50 -10.30 -9.42
C THR A 107 7.00 -10.21 -9.28
N ASP A 108 7.71 -10.39 -10.40
CA ASP A 108 9.12 -10.08 -10.49
C ASP A 108 9.30 -8.57 -10.67
N LEU A 109 9.83 -7.90 -9.64
CA LEU A 109 10.09 -6.46 -9.66
C LEU A 109 11.51 -6.22 -10.17
N GLU A 110 11.64 -5.39 -11.19
CA GLU A 110 12.95 -4.98 -11.68
C GLU A 110 13.72 -4.22 -10.58
N THR A 111 14.98 -4.61 -10.35
CA THR A 111 15.90 -3.95 -9.42
C THR A 111 16.19 -2.51 -9.84
N ASP A 112 16.37 -1.61 -8.87
CA ASP A 112 16.77 -0.21 -9.08
C ASP A 112 15.86 0.57 -10.07
N ARG A 113 14.57 0.23 -10.11
CA ARG A 113 13.64 0.70 -11.15
C ARG A 113 12.79 1.90 -10.75
N TYR A 114 12.45 2.02 -9.47
CA TYR A 114 11.45 2.96 -8.99
C TYR A 114 12.05 4.03 -8.08
N ASP A 115 11.75 5.28 -8.39
CA ASP A 115 12.13 6.45 -7.60
C ASP A 115 11.20 6.60 -6.38
N VAL A 116 9.93 6.21 -6.53
CA VAL A 116 8.95 6.19 -5.43
C VAL A 116 8.18 4.88 -5.42
N ILE A 117 8.04 4.25 -4.24
CA ILE A 117 7.14 3.11 -4.04
C ILE A 117 6.15 3.45 -2.94
N THR A 118 4.85 3.27 -3.20
CA THR A 118 3.78 3.44 -2.22
C THR A 118 3.14 2.10 -1.86
N VAL A 119 2.90 1.90 -0.56
CA VAL A 119 2.14 0.76 -0.04
C VAL A 119 1.14 1.27 1.00
N ALA A 120 -0.15 1.01 0.79
CA ALA A 120 -1.19 1.44 1.72
C ALA A 120 -2.11 0.27 2.10
N PHE A 121 -2.24 0.00 3.39
CA PHE A 121 -3.19 -0.98 3.96
C PHE A 121 -3.09 -2.41 3.43
N PHE A 122 -1.98 -2.74 2.76
CA PHE A 122 -1.61 -4.08 2.34
C PHE A 122 -0.50 -4.60 3.25
N ALA A 123 -0.68 -5.81 3.78
CA ALA A 123 0.26 -6.42 4.71
C ALA A 123 1.43 -7.08 3.94
N ALA A 124 2.49 -6.31 3.66
CA ALA A 124 3.57 -6.66 2.75
C ALA A 124 4.95 -6.83 3.43
N LEU A 125 5.03 -7.01 4.76
CA LEU A 125 6.34 -7.14 5.44
C LEU A 125 7.23 -8.23 4.84
N GLU A 126 6.63 -9.36 4.42
CA GLU A 126 7.37 -10.46 3.80
C GLU A 126 7.89 -10.12 2.39
N HIS A 127 7.27 -9.15 1.71
CA HIS A 127 7.65 -8.68 0.38
C HIS A 127 8.53 -7.43 0.41
N LEU A 128 8.76 -6.82 1.59
CA LEU A 128 9.63 -5.65 1.73
C LEU A 128 11.04 -5.85 1.14
N PRO A 129 11.70 -7.02 1.24
CA PRO A 129 13.00 -7.21 0.59
C PRO A 129 12.96 -6.94 -0.92
N ALA A 130 12.00 -7.51 -1.65
CA ALA A 130 11.84 -7.29 -3.08
C ALA A 130 11.46 -5.83 -3.41
N LEU A 131 10.61 -5.22 -2.60
CA LEU A 131 10.26 -3.79 -2.76
C LEU A 131 11.48 -2.88 -2.58
N LYS A 132 12.35 -3.18 -1.62
CA LYS A 132 13.59 -2.41 -1.41
C LYS A 132 14.59 -2.60 -2.52
N GLU A 133 14.73 -3.83 -3.05
CA GLU A 133 15.58 -4.10 -4.22
C GLU A 133 15.06 -3.36 -5.46
N ALA A 134 13.75 -3.18 -5.58
CA ALA A 134 13.14 -2.44 -6.69
C ALA A 134 13.31 -0.91 -6.60
N LEU A 135 13.65 -0.36 -5.42
CA LEU A 135 13.93 1.07 -5.27
C LEU A 135 15.25 1.41 -5.96
N ALA A 136 15.23 2.43 -6.83
CA ALA A 136 16.45 3.04 -7.34
C ALA A 136 17.33 3.57 -6.18
N PRO A 137 18.65 3.72 -6.36
CA PRO A 137 19.49 4.40 -5.40
C PRO A 137 18.96 5.81 -5.09
N GLY A 138 18.67 6.09 -3.81
CA GLY A 138 18.02 7.33 -3.40
C GLY A 138 16.49 7.36 -3.55
N GLY A 139 15.88 6.31 -4.08
CA GLY A 139 14.43 6.15 -4.17
C GLY A 139 13.76 6.07 -2.79
N VAL A 140 12.47 6.38 -2.73
CA VAL A 140 11.72 6.54 -1.48
C VAL A 140 10.54 5.57 -1.38
N LEU A 141 10.49 4.82 -0.29
CA LEU A 141 9.34 4.03 0.15
C LEU A 141 8.44 4.89 1.05
N VAL A 142 7.16 4.99 0.69
CA VAL A 142 6.10 5.55 1.54
C VAL A 142 5.11 4.45 1.89
N TYR A 143 5.02 4.09 3.17
CA TYR A 143 4.21 2.96 3.64
C TYR A 143 3.29 3.39 4.78
N GLU A 144 1.97 3.26 4.58
CA GLU A 144 0.97 3.34 5.65
C GLU A 144 0.28 2.00 5.91
N HIS A 145 0.17 1.56 7.17
CA HIS A 145 -0.52 0.31 7.52
C HIS A 145 -1.21 0.33 8.88
N HIS A 146 -2.16 -0.58 9.09
CA HIS A 146 -2.88 -0.72 10.36
C HIS A 146 -2.04 -1.35 11.47
N LEU A 147 -2.15 -0.77 12.67
CA LEU A 147 -1.53 -1.28 13.89
C LEU A 147 -2.52 -2.10 14.72
N ARG A 148 -1.97 -3.00 15.53
CA ARG A 148 -2.63 -3.53 16.72
C ARG A 148 -2.65 -2.44 17.78
N SER A 149 -3.75 -2.34 18.52
CA SER A 149 -3.90 -1.34 19.57
C SER A 149 -4.64 -1.91 20.76
N SER A 150 -4.27 -1.46 21.95
CA SER A 150 -5.02 -1.69 23.19
C SER A 150 -6.19 -0.72 23.35
N ASP A 151 -6.18 0.39 22.61
CA ASP A 151 -7.30 1.34 22.58
C ASP A 151 -8.47 0.77 21.76
N GLN A 152 -9.66 1.32 21.94
CA GLN A 152 -10.80 1.01 21.09
C GLN A 152 -10.61 1.62 19.69
N ILE A 153 -10.75 0.80 18.65
CA ILE A 153 -10.55 1.16 17.24
C ILE A 153 -11.75 0.64 16.42
N GLU A 154 -12.44 1.52 15.70
CA GLU A 154 -13.61 1.16 14.90
C GLU A 154 -13.23 0.75 13.46
N VAL A 155 -12.11 1.28 12.95
CA VAL A 155 -11.73 1.14 11.53
C VAL A 155 -10.48 0.28 11.33
N GLY A 156 -10.49 -0.51 10.24
CA GLY A 156 -9.42 -1.39 9.78
C GLY A 156 -9.78 -2.87 9.85
N PRO A 157 -8.80 -3.78 9.67
CA PRO A 157 -9.04 -5.21 9.69
C PRO A 157 -9.70 -5.67 11.00
N SER A 158 -10.69 -6.56 10.88
CA SER A 158 -11.41 -7.16 12.02
C SER A 158 -10.58 -8.15 12.84
N SER A 159 -9.35 -8.46 12.40
CA SER A 159 -8.44 -9.40 13.06
C SER A 159 -7.00 -8.88 13.04
N ASP A 160 -6.28 -9.18 14.12
CA ASP A 160 -4.85 -8.89 14.29
C ASP A 160 -3.93 -9.55 13.26
N ARG A 161 -4.41 -10.55 12.53
CA ARG A 161 -3.62 -11.24 11.51
C ARG A 161 -3.11 -10.30 10.40
N HIS A 162 -3.84 -9.20 10.15
CA HIS A 162 -3.47 -8.20 9.15
C HIS A 162 -3.03 -6.88 9.77
N ARG A 163 -2.80 -6.84 11.09
CA ARG A 163 -2.35 -5.66 11.82
C ARG A 163 -0.93 -5.85 12.33
N TYR A 164 -0.09 -4.85 12.14
CA TYR A 164 1.29 -4.87 12.61
C TYR A 164 1.37 -4.60 14.11
N ARG A 165 2.37 -5.20 14.77
CA ARG A 165 2.73 -4.82 16.13
C ARG A 165 3.53 -3.53 16.08
N SER A 166 3.64 -2.87 17.24
CA SER A 166 4.45 -1.66 17.36
C SER A 166 5.88 -1.89 16.90
N ASN A 167 6.33 -0.99 16.05
CA ASN A 167 7.63 -0.91 15.40
C ASN A 167 7.95 -2.07 14.45
N ASP A 168 7.00 -2.92 14.07
CA ASP A 168 7.28 -3.97 13.06
C ASP A 168 7.73 -3.35 11.74
N LEU A 169 7.00 -2.32 11.27
CA LEU A 169 7.33 -1.61 10.03
C LEU A 169 8.67 -0.86 10.14
N LEU A 170 8.92 -0.17 11.26
CA LEU A 170 10.20 0.50 11.50
C LEU A 170 11.35 -0.49 11.46
N ARG A 171 11.28 -1.57 12.26
CA ARG A 171 12.34 -2.58 12.36
C ARG A 171 12.62 -3.24 11.01
N ALA A 172 11.59 -3.49 10.23
CA ALA A 172 11.71 -4.06 8.91
C ALA A 172 12.43 -3.15 7.91
N CYS A 173 12.57 -1.84 8.18
CA CYS A 173 13.16 -0.86 7.28
C CYS A 173 14.42 -0.17 7.84
N LEU A 174 15.01 -0.65 8.94
CA LEU A 174 16.21 -0.03 9.55
C LEU A 174 17.49 -0.16 8.72
N ASP A 175 17.47 -0.98 7.67
CA ASP A 175 18.49 -1.03 6.63
C ASP A 175 18.42 0.18 5.69
N LEU A 176 17.25 0.81 5.54
CA LEU A 176 17.09 2.06 4.83
C LEU A 176 17.38 3.27 5.73
N THR A 177 17.47 4.44 5.12
CA THR A 177 17.36 5.68 5.88
C THR A 177 15.92 5.98 6.21
N ILE A 178 15.61 6.13 7.50
CA ILE A 178 14.30 6.61 7.93
C ILE A 178 14.26 8.15 7.85
N LEU A 179 13.38 8.69 6.99
CA LEU A 179 13.11 10.13 6.88
C LEU A 179 11.99 10.57 7.82
N SER A 180 11.01 9.69 8.05
CA SER A 180 9.95 9.87 9.03
C SER A 180 9.35 8.52 9.43
N TYR A 181 8.99 8.41 10.69
CA TYR A 181 8.21 7.29 11.22
C TYR A 181 7.25 7.81 12.28
N GLU A 182 5.99 7.44 12.18
CA GLU A 182 4.97 7.80 13.14
C GLU A 182 3.99 6.64 13.34
N GLU A 183 3.70 6.32 14.60
CA GLU A 183 2.55 5.51 14.99
C GLU A 183 1.53 6.41 15.67
N ARG A 184 0.31 6.47 15.14
CA ARG A 184 -0.73 7.35 15.68
C ARG A 184 -2.11 6.72 15.62
N ARG A 185 -3.02 7.27 16.42
CA ARG A 185 -4.45 7.18 16.16
C ARG A 185 -4.85 8.34 15.25
N ARG A 186 -5.74 8.07 14.29
CA ARG A 186 -6.32 9.11 13.43
C ARG A 186 -7.83 8.97 13.39
N SER A 187 -8.51 10.11 13.41
CA SER A 187 -9.95 10.18 13.13
C SER A 187 -10.18 9.95 11.64
N VAL A 188 -11.19 9.15 11.32
CA VAL A 188 -11.71 8.91 9.97
C VAL A 188 -13.23 9.07 10.02
N ILE A 189 -13.90 9.14 8.86
CA ILE A 189 -15.34 9.41 8.77
C ILE A 189 -16.16 8.47 9.68
N ASP A 190 -15.78 7.19 9.76
CA ASP A 190 -16.49 6.16 10.51
C ASP A 190 -15.84 5.78 11.85
N GLY A 191 -15.02 6.65 12.44
CA GLY A 191 -14.48 6.46 13.79
C GLY A 191 -12.96 6.65 13.86
N THR A 192 -12.28 5.78 14.59
CA THR A 192 -10.83 5.89 14.81
C THR A 192 -10.08 4.71 14.19
N ALA A 193 -8.90 4.97 13.62
CA ALA A 193 -7.95 3.96 13.19
C ALA A 193 -6.61 4.14 13.93
N ALA A 194 -5.91 3.04 14.23
CA ALA A 194 -4.49 3.05 14.61
C ALA A 194 -3.64 2.68 13.40
N VAL A 195 -2.68 3.53 13.05
CA VAL A 195 -1.85 3.39 11.85
C VAL A 195 -0.39 3.71 12.12
N ALA A 196 0.50 3.03 11.40
CA ALA A 196 1.90 3.42 11.24
C ALA A 196 2.08 4.04 9.86
N THR A 197 2.83 5.13 9.78
CA THR A 197 3.31 5.70 8.51
C THR A 197 4.85 5.76 8.55
N LEU A 198 5.49 5.27 7.50
CA LEU A 198 6.93 5.26 7.32
C LEU A 198 7.29 5.90 5.99
N VAL A 199 8.27 6.80 6.01
CA VAL A 199 8.96 7.30 4.81
C VAL A 199 10.43 6.95 4.96
N ALA A 200 10.94 6.14 4.04
CA ALA A 200 12.34 5.70 4.07
C ALA A 200 12.97 5.78 2.69
N ARG A 201 14.25 6.16 2.65
CA ARG A 201 15.03 6.31 1.43
C ARG A 201 16.02 5.15 1.28
N ASN A 202 16.17 4.65 0.05
CA ASN A 202 17.22 3.72 -0.35
C ASN A 202 18.60 4.38 -0.34
N SER A 203 19.05 4.68 0.87
CA SER A 203 20.38 5.19 1.19
C SER A 203 20.83 4.56 2.50
N HIS A 204 22.13 4.30 2.58
CA HIS A 204 22.75 3.54 3.67
C HIS A 204 23.88 4.34 4.32
N GLY A 205 24.25 3.98 5.55
CA GLY A 205 25.36 4.60 6.29
C GLY A 205 24.92 5.71 7.25
N GLY A 206 25.90 6.37 7.87
CA GLY A 206 25.65 7.34 8.96
C GLY A 206 25.50 8.80 8.54
N VAL A 207 25.64 9.14 7.26
CA VAL A 207 25.65 10.53 6.77
C VAL A 207 24.89 10.63 5.45
N GLN A 208 24.04 11.65 5.33
CA GLN A 208 23.24 11.91 4.13
C GLN A 208 22.58 13.30 4.13
N SER A 209 22.04 13.71 2.99
CA SER A 209 21.22 14.91 2.86
C SER A 209 19.77 14.65 3.29
N TYR A 210 19.09 15.69 3.77
CA TYR A 210 17.67 15.63 4.11
C TYR A 210 16.94 16.77 3.38
N PRO A 211 15.73 16.52 2.85
CA PRO A 211 14.95 17.59 2.24
C PRO A 211 14.47 18.58 3.29
N LEU A 212 14.39 19.85 2.91
CA LEU A 212 13.70 20.87 3.71
C LEU A 212 12.20 20.67 3.50
N LEU A 213 11.46 20.34 4.54
CA LEU A 213 10.00 20.25 4.48
C LEU A 213 9.39 21.59 4.85
N ALA A 214 8.26 21.93 4.23
CA ALA A 214 7.42 23.01 4.73
C ALA A 214 6.88 22.63 6.12
N GLU A 215 6.90 23.58 7.05
CA GLU A 215 6.18 23.43 8.32
C GLU A 215 4.67 23.39 8.02
N PRO A 216 3.88 22.57 8.76
CA PRO A 216 2.42 22.63 8.65
C PRO A 216 1.94 24.07 8.93
N ASP A 217 0.98 24.57 8.16
CA ASP A 217 0.32 25.84 8.48
C ASP A 217 -0.26 25.76 9.92
N GLU A 218 0.17 26.66 10.82
CA GLU A 218 -0.30 26.76 12.22
C GLU A 218 -1.78 27.15 12.35
#